data_AF-A0A928J0D1-F1
#
_entry.id   AF-A0A928J0D1-F1
#
_cell.length_a   1.000
_cell.length_b   1.000
_cell.length_c   1.000
_cell.angle_alpha   90.00
_cell.angle_beta   90.00
_cell.angle_gamma   90.00
#
_symmetry.space_group_name_H-M   'P 1'
#
loop_
_entity.id
_entity.type
_entity.pdbx_description
1 polymer ?
#
loop_
_entity_poly.entity_id
_entity_poly.type
_entity_poly.pdbx_seq_one_letter_code
_entity_poly.pdbx_strand_id
1 'polypeptide(L)'
;MYQKHLRTYGYTSLDTLLQLYAEISHSGYRTFRYRRLIKKQKSVRFTNTFLFFLLQFFKTSSIILTKDGENVRKRLQNKYFIISLYTVLTVAVSAVIIYCIFNFPYIATLIAKFIAVINPIFIGFAIAYLVNPIVSFFENKVFTFKKAKKNRERLKRLLSILCAYVLVLALLSALLAVIIPQLYSSFETFVNNIDTYQKALEKWSDSLLDKESKYYPIIERVLSAFDEFLDKAVKYVTELLPKAFLLIKNVSVLVVNLIISIFISIYMISKKEFLLAQIKKLVCAFFNSKWISHIYDFCNMLDDSVGGFIRGKIIDSAIIGVLCYIVMLILRLDYAILISTIVGITNVIPFFGPFIGAIPSAFILLMVNPGEVIPFLIAILLIQQLDGNYIGPKILGNSMGLSAFWVLVAIVVMSGLFGFMGLIIGVPIFSVAYVLVERIVNQRLSEKNFPTETELYYKGVPEPVAEEEKTQE
;
A
#
# COMPACT_ATOMS: atom_id res chain seq x y z
N MET A 1 27.92 46.30 35.69
CA MET A 1 26.74 45.43 35.92
C MET A 1 26.49 44.39 34.81
N TYR A 2 27.15 44.45 33.64
CA TYR A 2 27.01 43.43 32.57
C TYR A 2 28.01 42.26 32.65
N GLN A 3 29.13 42.42 33.38
CA GLN A 3 30.14 41.35 33.57
C GLN A 3 29.83 40.35 34.70
N LYS A 4 28.78 40.59 35.51
CA LYS A 4 28.43 39.72 36.66
C LYS A 4 27.33 38.70 36.34
N HIS A 5 26.79 38.69 35.11
CA HIS A 5 25.75 37.74 34.66
C HIS A 5 26.23 36.65 33.70
N LEU A 6 27.51 36.67 33.31
CA LEU A 6 28.09 35.66 32.41
C LEU A 6 28.83 34.53 33.14
N ARG A 7 28.85 34.51 34.48
CA ARG A 7 29.51 33.45 35.28
C ARG A 7 28.58 32.33 35.75
N THR A 8 27.29 32.35 35.42
CA THR A 8 26.30 31.38 35.94
C THR A 8 25.97 30.24 34.98
N TYR A 9 26.48 30.27 33.75
CA TYR A 9 26.33 29.17 32.78
C TYR A 9 27.72 28.77 32.28
N GLY A 10 28.31 27.77 32.92
CA GLY A 10 29.66 27.26 32.66
C GLY A 10 29.88 26.76 31.22
N TYR A 11 30.08 27.69 30.30
CA TYR A 11 30.56 27.44 28.94
C TYR A 11 32.02 27.87 28.84
N THR A 12 32.91 26.91 29.06
CA THR A 12 34.38 27.01 28.97
C THR A 12 34.90 27.03 27.53
N SER A 13 34.05 27.20 26.50
CA SER A 13 34.42 26.93 25.10
C SER A 13 34.92 28.14 24.30
N LEU A 14 34.61 29.37 24.67
CA LEU A 14 35.05 30.55 23.90
C LEU A 14 36.48 30.98 24.29
N ASP A 15 36.77 30.97 25.59
CA ASP A 15 38.10 31.34 26.12
C ASP A 15 39.16 30.30 25.78
N THR A 16 38.80 29.00 25.80
CA THR A 16 39.70 27.94 25.29
C THR A 16 39.94 28.05 23.78
N LEU A 17 38.95 28.49 22.99
CA LEU A 17 39.13 28.70 21.54
C LEU A 17 40.04 29.89 21.23
N LEU A 18 39.99 30.96 22.02
CA LEU A 18 40.90 32.10 21.91
C LEU A 18 42.33 31.74 22.35
N GLN A 19 42.48 30.97 23.44
CA GLN A 19 43.78 30.41 23.84
C GLN A 19 44.34 29.45 22.80
N LEU A 20 43.52 28.56 22.22
CA LEU A 20 43.96 27.67 21.15
C LEU A 20 44.39 28.44 19.90
N TYR A 21 43.70 29.53 19.55
CA TYR A 21 44.06 30.35 18.39
C TYR A 21 45.40 31.09 18.61
N ALA A 22 45.64 31.54 19.84
CA ALA A 22 46.92 32.16 20.23
C ALA A 22 48.08 31.14 20.24
N GLU A 23 47.86 29.92 20.72
CA GLU A 23 48.88 28.84 20.72
C GLU A 23 49.15 28.29 19.31
N ILE A 24 48.12 28.15 18.47
CA ILE A 24 48.26 27.68 17.07
C ILE A 24 48.98 28.71 16.20
N SER A 25 48.87 30.01 16.52
CA SER A 25 49.67 31.05 15.85
C SER A 25 51.17 30.96 16.18
N HIS A 26 51.56 30.30 17.27
CA HIS A 26 52.93 30.34 17.79
C HIS A 26 53.71 29.02 17.70
N SER A 27 53.10 27.86 17.51
CA SER A 27 53.86 26.59 17.41
C SER A 27 53.72 25.93 16.03
N GLY A 28 54.75 26.10 15.19
CA GLY A 28 55.02 25.15 14.12
C GLY A 28 55.33 23.77 14.70
N TYR A 29 54.87 22.73 13.99
CA TYR A 29 55.11 21.28 14.23
C TYR A 29 54.25 20.57 15.28
N ARG A 30 53.28 19.76 14.80
CA ARG A 30 53.20 18.28 14.99
C ARG A 30 51.84 17.71 14.56
N THR A 31 51.86 17.07 13.39
CA THR A 31 50.80 16.22 12.83
C THR A 31 50.84 14.82 13.46
N PHE A 32 49.76 14.36 14.12
CA PHE A 32 49.29 12.96 14.01
C PHE A 32 47.96 12.63 14.71
N ARG A 33 47.38 13.48 15.56
CA ARG A 33 46.15 13.15 16.34
C ARG A 33 44.84 13.81 15.86
N TYR A 34 44.77 14.30 14.63
CA TYR A 34 43.66 15.15 14.16
C TYR A 34 42.57 14.48 13.29
N ARG A 35 42.75 13.24 12.79
CA ARG A 35 41.79 12.66 11.81
C ARG A 35 40.38 12.39 12.35
N ARG A 36 40.18 12.08 13.63
CA ARG A 36 38.83 11.91 14.22
C ARG A 36 38.16 13.24 14.59
N LEU A 37 38.94 14.25 14.97
CA LEU A 37 38.41 15.59 15.23
C LEU A 37 38.00 16.30 13.93
N ILE A 38 38.72 16.10 12.82
CA ILE A 38 38.41 16.71 11.51
C ILE A 38 37.01 16.34 10.98
N LYS A 39 36.47 15.15 11.28
CA LYS A 39 35.08 14.78 10.88
C LYS A 39 34.01 15.54 11.69
N LYS A 40 34.23 15.76 13.00
CA LYS A 40 33.36 16.63 13.83
C LYS A 40 33.56 18.12 13.49
N GLN A 41 34.80 18.51 13.15
CA GLN A 41 35.17 19.90 12.87
C GLN A 41 34.76 20.36 11.46
N LYS A 42 34.57 19.46 10.47
CA LYS A 42 34.04 19.81 9.15
C LYS A 42 32.59 20.32 9.22
N SER A 43 31.75 19.68 10.04
CA SER A 43 30.39 20.16 10.32
C SER A 43 30.44 21.52 11.00
N VAL A 44 31.28 21.69 12.03
CA VAL A 44 31.42 22.97 12.76
C VAL A 44 32.03 24.08 11.90
N ARG A 45 32.97 23.77 11.00
CA ARG A 45 33.52 24.74 10.02
C ARG A 45 32.44 25.24 9.08
N PHE A 46 31.57 24.35 8.57
CA PHE A 46 30.48 24.75 7.70
C PHE A 46 29.45 25.61 8.45
N THR A 47 29.08 25.21 9.68
CA THR A 47 28.19 26.01 10.52
C THR A 47 28.79 27.37 10.85
N ASN A 48 30.09 27.45 11.15
CA ASN A 48 30.76 28.71 11.49
C ASN A 48 30.99 29.62 10.28
N THR A 49 31.27 29.07 9.09
CA THR A 49 31.35 29.85 7.85
C THR A 49 29.96 30.34 7.43
N PHE A 50 28.92 29.53 7.61
CA PHE A 50 27.54 29.94 7.40
C PHE A 50 27.11 31.02 8.40
N LEU A 51 27.41 30.84 9.69
CA LEU A 51 27.14 31.83 10.74
C LEU A 51 27.90 33.14 10.48
N PHE A 52 29.12 33.07 9.97
CA PHE A 52 29.90 34.24 9.55
C PHE A 52 29.23 34.99 8.40
N PHE A 53 28.78 34.29 7.35
CA PHE A 53 28.01 34.91 6.26
C PHE A 53 26.65 35.48 6.74
N LEU A 54 25.99 34.78 7.65
CA LEU A 54 24.69 35.17 8.21
C LEU A 54 24.83 36.38 9.15
N LEU A 55 25.92 36.46 9.93
CA LEU A 55 26.29 37.64 10.73
C LEU A 55 26.72 38.81 9.86
N GLN A 56 27.48 38.57 8.78
CA GLN A 56 27.84 39.61 7.81
C GLN A 56 26.57 40.17 7.14
N PHE A 57 25.59 39.30 6.83
CA PHE A 57 24.27 39.66 6.29
C PHE A 57 23.38 40.40 7.29
N PHE A 58 23.36 40.01 8.57
CA PHE A 58 22.70 40.77 9.62
C PHE A 58 23.39 42.12 9.87
N LYS A 59 24.69 42.22 9.64
CA LYS A 59 25.43 43.49 9.75
C LYS A 59 25.10 44.43 8.60
N THR A 60 25.04 43.94 7.36
CA THR A 60 24.58 44.75 6.22
C THR A 60 23.08 45.07 6.27
N SER A 61 22.23 44.19 6.81
CA SER A 61 20.80 44.45 6.95
C SER A 61 20.44 45.29 8.20
N SER A 62 21.20 45.23 9.29
CA SER A 62 21.00 46.11 10.46
C SER A 62 21.46 47.55 10.21
N ILE A 63 22.46 47.77 9.33
CA ILE A 63 22.80 49.10 8.80
C ILE A 63 21.64 49.70 7.98
N ILE A 64 20.67 48.88 7.53
CA ILE A 64 19.55 49.29 6.66
C ILE A 64 18.25 49.55 7.44
N LEU A 65 18.14 49.15 8.71
CA LEU A 65 16.89 49.15 9.49
C LEU A 65 16.68 50.36 10.41
N THR A 66 17.47 51.43 10.28
CA THR A 66 17.20 52.71 10.97
C THR A 66 16.38 53.67 10.09
N LYS A 67 15.06 53.65 10.33
CA LYS A 67 13.99 54.60 9.94
C LYS A 67 13.40 54.60 8.50
N ASP A 68 12.06 54.66 8.51
CA ASP A 68 11.10 55.09 7.48
C ASP A 68 10.58 54.08 6.42
N GLY A 69 9.29 53.73 6.55
CA GLY A 69 8.55 52.77 5.72
C GLY A 69 8.25 53.19 4.27
N GLU A 70 8.36 54.48 3.93
CA GLU A 70 8.28 54.94 2.53
C GLU A 70 9.52 54.57 1.70
N ASN A 71 10.70 54.50 2.34
CA ASN A 71 11.95 54.12 1.67
C ASN A 71 12.00 52.63 1.30
N VAL A 72 11.28 51.78 2.03
CA VAL A 72 11.19 50.34 1.75
C VAL A 72 10.47 50.09 0.41
N ARG A 73 9.40 50.84 0.13
CA ARG A 73 8.62 50.71 -1.11
C ARG A 73 9.39 51.17 -2.35
N LYS A 74 10.19 52.24 -2.24
CA LYS A 74 11.12 52.72 -3.30
C LYS A 74 12.29 51.76 -3.53
N ARG A 75 12.81 51.09 -2.49
CA ARG A 75 13.93 50.13 -2.61
C ARG A 75 13.50 48.77 -3.19
N LEU A 76 12.25 48.36 -2.99
CA LEU A 76 11.66 47.19 -3.65
C LEU A 76 11.48 47.36 -5.17
N GLN A 77 11.56 48.59 -5.70
CA GLN A 77 11.62 48.86 -7.15
C GLN A 77 13.06 48.89 -7.71
N ASN A 78 14.07 48.84 -6.85
CA ASN A 78 15.47 48.93 -7.28
C ASN A 78 15.96 47.56 -7.79
N LYS A 79 16.27 47.49 -9.08
CA LYS A 79 16.68 46.27 -9.79
C LYS A 79 17.83 45.52 -9.09
N TYR A 80 18.80 46.25 -8.52
CA TYR A 80 19.95 45.65 -7.84
C TYR A 80 19.60 45.03 -6.47
N PHE A 81 18.61 45.58 -5.77
CA PHE A 81 18.12 45.03 -4.49
C PHE A 81 17.33 43.73 -4.70
N ILE A 82 16.54 43.67 -5.77
CA ILE A 82 15.82 42.45 -6.15
C ILE A 82 16.82 41.34 -6.55
N ILE A 83 17.85 41.68 -7.34
CA ILE A 83 18.88 40.71 -7.75
C ILE A 83 19.65 40.17 -6.54
N SER A 84 20.02 41.03 -5.58
CA SER A 84 20.71 40.58 -4.36
C SER A 84 19.81 39.70 -3.48
N LEU A 85 18.52 40.03 -3.36
CA LEU A 85 17.53 39.21 -2.66
C LEU A 85 17.39 37.82 -3.30
N TYR A 86 17.24 37.75 -4.63
CA TYR A 86 17.18 36.46 -5.33
C TYR A 86 18.46 35.65 -5.16
N THR A 87 19.62 36.31 -5.18
CA THR A 87 20.92 35.63 -5.01
C THR A 87 21.06 35.05 -3.60
N VAL A 88 20.62 35.78 -2.58
CA VAL A 88 20.62 35.28 -1.20
C VAL A 88 19.63 34.12 -1.05
N LEU A 89 18.44 34.23 -1.65
CA LEU A 89 17.44 33.17 -1.61
C LEU A 89 17.96 31.90 -2.31
N THR A 90 18.59 32.03 -3.48
CA THR A 90 19.14 30.88 -4.21
C THR A 90 20.29 30.23 -3.45
N VAL A 91 21.18 31.00 -2.84
CA VAL A 91 22.26 30.46 -1.99
C VAL A 91 21.69 29.76 -0.74
N ALA A 92 20.66 30.33 -0.11
CA ALA A 92 20.01 29.70 1.04
C ALA A 92 19.34 28.38 0.67
N VAL A 93 18.58 28.36 -0.44
CA VAL A 93 17.96 27.13 -0.97
C VAL A 93 19.02 26.10 -1.33
N SER A 94 20.11 26.51 -1.98
CA SER A 94 21.23 25.62 -2.34
C SER A 94 21.87 25.01 -1.10
N ALA A 95 22.10 25.80 -0.04
CA ALA A 95 22.66 25.33 1.22
C ALA A 95 21.73 24.32 1.92
N VAL A 96 20.41 24.54 1.89
CA VAL A 96 19.40 23.60 2.41
C VAL A 96 19.42 22.30 1.62
N ILE A 97 19.44 22.35 0.28
CA ILE A 97 19.51 21.16 -0.57
C ILE A 97 20.79 20.37 -0.27
N ILE A 98 21.93 21.04 -0.18
CA ILE A 98 23.21 20.42 0.15
C ILE A 98 23.14 19.77 1.55
N TYR A 99 22.61 20.46 2.56
CA TYR A 99 22.40 19.89 3.89
C TYR A 99 21.50 18.66 3.85
N CYS A 100 20.43 18.68 3.05
CA CYS A 100 19.52 17.56 2.88
C CYS A 100 20.20 16.35 2.23
N ILE A 101 21.04 16.57 1.21
CA ILE A 101 21.81 15.50 0.56
C ILE A 101 22.83 14.89 1.53
N PHE A 102 23.57 15.72 2.27
CA PHE A 102 24.57 15.22 3.23
C PHE A 102 23.96 14.52 4.45
N ASN A 103 22.72 14.86 4.81
CA ASN A 103 21.97 14.22 5.90
C ASN A 103 20.85 13.30 5.40
N PHE A 104 20.95 12.83 4.15
CA PHE A 104 19.92 12.00 3.52
C PHE A 104 19.49 10.80 4.39
N PRO A 105 20.39 10.04 5.05
CA PRO A 105 19.97 8.94 5.92
C PRO A 105 19.12 9.42 7.11
N TYR A 106 19.46 10.56 7.71
CA TYR A 106 18.69 11.13 8.82
C TYR A 106 17.31 11.60 8.35
N ILE A 107 17.24 12.32 7.24
CA ILE A 107 15.98 12.78 6.65
C ILE A 107 15.11 11.60 6.23
N ALA A 108 15.69 10.57 5.61
CA ALA A 108 14.99 9.35 5.26
C ALA A 108 14.38 8.67 6.49
N THR A 109 15.11 8.60 7.62
CA THR A 109 14.54 8.05 8.87
C THR A 109 13.43 8.92 9.47
N LEU A 110 13.51 10.25 9.34
CA LEU A 110 12.44 11.15 9.79
C LEU A 110 11.18 10.98 8.93
N ILE A 111 11.34 10.90 7.61
CA ILE A 111 10.25 10.63 6.67
C ILE A 111 9.63 9.26 6.96
N ALA A 112 10.44 8.22 7.16
CA ALA A 112 9.95 6.88 7.48
C ALA A 112 9.17 6.85 8.81
N LYS A 113 9.65 7.56 9.85
CA LYS A 113 8.91 7.71 11.11
C LYS A 113 7.59 8.45 10.91
N PHE A 114 7.58 9.52 10.12
CA PHE A 114 6.37 10.28 9.81
C PHE A 114 5.33 9.41 9.07
N ILE A 115 5.76 8.66 8.06
CA ILE A 115 4.90 7.71 7.34
C ILE A 115 4.38 6.64 8.30
N ALA A 116 5.23 6.09 9.17
CA ALA A 116 4.80 5.08 10.15
C ALA A 116 3.73 5.59 11.12
N VAL A 117 3.79 6.87 11.53
CA VAL A 117 2.78 7.49 12.40
C VAL A 117 1.46 7.72 11.68
N ILE A 118 1.48 8.03 10.38
CA ILE A 118 0.26 8.26 9.58
C ILE A 118 -0.31 6.95 9.02
N ASN A 119 0.49 5.89 8.92
CA ASN A 119 0.09 4.61 8.35
C ASN A 119 -1.25 4.06 8.90
N PRO A 120 -1.55 4.11 10.21
CA PRO A 120 -2.85 3.69 10.72
C PRO A 120 -4.04 4.47 10.16
N ILE A 121 -3.85 5.74 9.78
CA ILE A 121 -4.86 6.58 9.13
C ILE A 121 -5.13 6.08 7.71
N PHE A 122 -4.10 5.79 6.93
CA PHE A 122 -4.25 5.22 5.59
C PHE A 122 -4.94 3.85 5.63
N ILE A 123 -4.54 2.99 6.57
CA ILE A 123 -5.18 1.69 6.78
C ILE A 123 -6.64 1.88 7.21
N GLY A 124 -6.91 2.82 8.12
CA GLY A 124 -8.28 3.13 8.57
C GLY A 124 -9.17 3.65 7.44
N PHE A 125 -8.63 4.49 6.56
CA PHE A 125 -9.31 4.94 5.36
C PHE A 125 -9.66 3.78 4.42
N ALA A 126 -8.72 2.88 4.18
CA ALA A 126 -8.96 1.73 3.32
C ALA A 126 -9.97 0.75 3.93
N ILE A 127 -9.89 0.45 5.23
CA ILE A 127 -10.92 -0.33 5.95
C ILE A 127 -12.27 0.39 5.83
N ALA A 128 -12.30 1.71 5.97
CA ALA A 128 -13.55 2.48 5.90
C ALA A 128 -14.20 2.30 4.53
N TYR A 129 -13.38 2.39 3.49
CA TYR A 129 -13.84 2.24 2.12
C TYR A 129 -14.31 0.81 1.81
N LEU A 130 -13.61 -0.22 2.30
CA LEU A 130 -14.01 -1.62 2.15
C LEU A 130 -15.29 -1.99 2.91
N VAL A 131 -15.48 -1.45 4.12
CA VAL A 131 -16.63 -1.74 4.97
C VAL A 131 -17.85 -0.89 4.60
N ASN A 132 -17.65 0.27 3.95
CA ASN A 132 -18.73 1.20 3.60
C ASN A 132 -19.85 0.60 2.74
N PRO A 133 -19.61 -0.28 1.74
CA PRO A 133 -20.68 -0.99 1.03
C PRO A 133 -21.58 -1.81 1.96
N ILE A 134 -20.98 -2.51 2.94
CA ILE A 134 -21.71 -3.31 3.94
C ILE A 134 -22.51 -2.38 4.87
N VAL A 135 -21.89 -1.30 5.35
CA VAL A 135 -22.59 -0.28 6.18
C VAL A 135 -23.77 0.31 5.41
N SER A 136 -23.57 0.65 4.14
CA SER A 136 -24.60 1.23 3.28
C SER A 136 -25.74 0.23 3.01
N PHE A 137 -25.43 -1.06 2.92
CA PHE A 137 -26.44 -2.12 2.83
C PHE A 137 -27.32 -2.16 4.09
N PHE A 138 -26.71 -2.19 5.28
CA PHE A 138 -27.47 -2.13 6.54
C PHE A 138 -28.25 -0.83 6.68
N GLU A 139 -27.63 0.30 6.34
CA GLU A 139 -28.21 1.64 6.51
C GLU A 139 -29.42 1.86 5.60
N ASN A 140 -29.38 1.37 4.36
CA ASN A 140 -30.40 1.64 3.37
C ASN A 140 -31.44 0.52 3.23
N LYS A 141 -31.02 -0.76 3.36
CA LYS A 141 -31.90 -1.92 3.12
C LYS A 141 -32.44 -2.58 4.39
N VAL A 142 -31.69 -2.56 5.50
CA VAL A 142 -32.08 -3.25 6.75
C VAL A 142 -32.76 -2.27 7.70
N PHE A 143 -32.12 -1.14 7.98
CA PHE A 143 -32.61 -0.14 8.93
C PHE A 143 -33.39 1.00 8.24
N THR A 144 -34.33 0.65 7.37
CA THR A 144 -35.15 1.62 6.62
C THR A 144 -36.24 2.23 7.51
N PHE A 145 -35.85 3.12 8.43
CA PHE A 145 -36.81 3.91 9.20
C PHE A 145 -37.38 5.03 8.30
N LYS A 146 -38.61 4.88 7.80
CA LYS A 146 -39.32 5.95 7.05
C LYS A 146 -39.31 7.25 7.87
N LYS A 147 -38.80 8.35 7.28
CA LYS A 147 -38.77 9.74 7.79
C LYS A 147 -38.48 9.83 9.29
N ALA A 148 -37.25 9.48 9.67
CA ALA A 148 -36.84 9.51 11.06
C ALA A 148 -36.35 10.92 11.47
N LYS A 149 -36.81 11.43 12.63
CA LYS A 149 -36.27 12.65 13.29
C LYS A 149 -34.72 12.58 13.31
N LYS A 150 -34.00 13.71 13.21
CA LYS A 150 -32.51 13.80 13.18
C LYS A 150 -31.76 12.86 14.15
N ASN A 151 -32.29 12.62 15.36
CA ASN A 151 -31.70 11.67 16.32
C ASN A 151 -31.76 10.20 15.87
N ARG A 152 -32.82 9.80 15.15
CA ARG A 152 -32.99 8.45 14.62
C ARG A 152 -32.08 8.17 13.42
N GLU A 153 -31.69 9.17 12.63
CA GLU A 153 -30.69 8.99 11.56
C GLU A 153 -29.29 8.69 12.14
N ARG A 154 -28.90 9.38 13.22
CA ARG A 154 -27.65 9.07 13.94
C ARG A 154 -27.67 7.65 14.49
N LEU A 155 -28.77 7.23 15.09
CA LEU A 155 -28.93 5.88 15.62
C LEU A 155 -28.89 4.82 14.50
N LYS A 156 -29.61 5.04 13.39
CA LYS A 156 -29.59 4.20 12.20
C LYS A 156 -28.16 3.94 11.73
N ARG A 157 -27.36 5.00 11.61
CA ARG A 157 -25.98 4.90 11.16
C ARG A 157 -25.08 4.19 12.17
N LEU A 158 -25.20 4.49 13.46
CA LEU A 158 -24.44 3.79 14.51
C LEU A 158 -24.74 2.29 14.50
N LEU A 159 -26.01 1.90 14.40
CA LEU A 159 -26.42 0.49 14.29
C LEU A 159 -25.88 -0.15 13.02
N SER A 160 -25.93 0.55 11.89
CA SER A 160 -25.42 0.05 10.61
C SER A 160 -23.91 -0.19 10.64
N ILE A 161 -23.16 0.73 11.25
CA ILE A 161 -21.72 0.58 11.48
C ILE A 161 -21.47 -0.61 12.39
N LEU A 162 -22.15 -0.68 13.54
CA LEU A 162 -21.98 -1.77 14.50
C LEU A 162 -22.25 -3.14 13.86
N CYS A 163 -23.39 -3.30 13.18
CA CYS A 163 -23.73 -4.54 12.48
C CYS A 163 -22.71 -4.89 11.39
N ALA A 164 -22.23 -3.93 10.61
CA ALA A 164 -21.23 -4.19 9.58
C ALA A 164 -19.89 -4.65 10.18
N TYR A 165 -19.37 -3.98 11.22
CA TYR A 165 -18.14 -4.40 11.87
C TYR A 165 -18.28 -5.73 12.59
N VAL A 166 -19.39 -5.98 13.27
CA VAL A 166 -19.66 -7.27 13.90
C VAL A 166 -19.69 -8.38 12.84
N LEU A 167 -20.34 -8.15 11.70
CA LEU A 167 -20.39 -9.13 10.61
C LEU A 167 -18.99 -9.40 10.03
N VAL A 168 -18.21 -8.36 9.73
CA VAL A 168 -16.85 -8.50 9.18
C VAL A 168 -15.92 -9.20 10.18
N LEU A 169 -15.94 -8.77 11.45
CA LEU A 169 -15.12 -9.38 12.50
C LEU A 169 -15.55 -10.82 12.78
N ALA A 170 -16.86 -11.11 12.80
CA ALA A 170 -17.38 -12.47 12.99
C ALA A 170 -16.96 -13.40 11.85
N LEU A 171 -17.05 -12.95 10.59
CA LEU A 171 -16.60 -13.72 9.43
C LEU A 171 -15.10 -13.99 9.48
N LEU A 172 -14.28 -12.97 9.78
CA LEU A 172 -12.83 -13.12 9.92
C LEU A 172 -12.46 -14.03 11.09
N SER A 173 -13.10 -13.86 12.26
CA SER A 173 -12.83 -14.69 13.43
C SER A 173 -13.28 -16.13 13.23
N ALA A 174 -14.43 -16.37 12.61
CA ALA A 174 -14.91 -17.71 12.30
C ALA A 174 -13.98 -18.40 11.31
N LEU A 175 -13.54 -17.67 10.27
CA LEU A 175 -12.57 -18.17 9.31
C LEU A 175 -11.25 -18.58 10.00
N LEU A 176 -10.67 -17.71 10.83
CA LEU A 176 -9.43 -18.04 11.56
C LEU A 176 -9.63 -19.18 12.58
N ALA A 177 -10.76 -19.18 13.29
CA ALA A 177 -11.09 -20.19 14.28
C ALA A 177 -11.33 -21.57 13.68
N VAL A 178 -11.72 -21.67 12.40
CA VAL A 178 -11.83 -22.96 11.71
C VAL A 178 -10.54 -23.31 10.99
N ILE A 179 -9.92 -22.37 10.27
CA ILE A 179 -8.67 -22.63 9.53
C ILE A 179 -7.54 -23.05 10.47
N ILE A 180 -7.28 -22.30 11.56
CA ILE A 180 -6.09 -22.53 12.39
C ILE A 180 -6.12 -23.93 13.03
N PRO A 181 -7.21 -24.35 13.70
CA PRO A 181 -7.30 -25.71 14.24
C PRO A 181 -7.34 -26.78 13.16
N GLN A 182 -7.98 -26.51 12.01
CA GLN A 182 -8.00 -27.47 10.92
C GLN A 182 -6.60 -27.68 10.34
N LEU A 183 -5.80 -26.62 10.17
CA LEU A 183 -4.40 -26.74 9.75
C LEU A 183 -3.57 -27.50 10.77
N TYR A 184 -3.80 -27.27 12.07
CA TYR A 184 -3.12 -28.00 13.13
C TYR A 184 -3.45 -29.49 13.14
N SER A 185 -4.74 -29.85 13.13
CA SER A 185 -5.20 -31.25 13.11
C SER A 185 -4.82 -31.96 11.82
N SER A 186 -4.90 -31.28 10.68
CA SER A 186 -4.41 -31.78 9.39
C SER A 186 -2.91 -32.08 9.44
N PHE A 187 -2.13 -31.21 10.08
CA PHE A 187 -0.71 -31.44 10.27
C PHE A 187 -0.42 -32.61 11.21
N GLU A 188 -1.09 -32.69 12.35
CA GLU A 188 -0.93 -33.80 13.30
C GLU A 188 -1.27 -35.14 12.63
N THR A 189 -2.36 -35.18 11.87
CA THR A 189 -2.79 -36.35 11.09
C THR A 189 -1.76 -36.72 10.02
N PHE A 190 -1.21 -35.73 9.32
CA PHE A 190 -0.16 -35.95 8.31
C PHE A 190 1.10 -36.57 8.90
N VAL A 191 1.62 -35.99 9.98
CA VAL A 191 2.83 -36.48 10.65
C VAL A 191 2.62 -37.90 11.17
N ASN A 192 1.45 -38.17 11.77
CA ASN A 192 1.15 -39.48 12.31
C ASN A 192 0.88 -40.55 11.23
N ASN A 193 0.49 -40.15 10.02
CA ASN A 193 0.17 -41.05 8.91
C ASN A 193 1.24 -41.10 7.82
N ILE A 194 2.40 -40.46 8.01
CA ILE A 194 3.45 -40.39 6.98
C ILE A 194 3.91 -41.78 6.52
N ASP A 195 4.11 -42.71 7.47
CA ASP A 195 4.46 -44.10 7.19
C ASP A 195 3.35 -44.83 6.42
N THR A 196 2.09 -44.48 6.69
CA THR A 196 0.93 -45.07 6.01
C THR A 196 0.85 -44.57 4.56
N TYR A 197 1.15 -43.29 4.32
CA TYR A 197 1.19 -42.73 2.97
C TYR A 197 2.35 -43.30 2.14
N GLN A 198 3.54 -43.46 2.73
CA GLN A 198 4.66 -44.14 2.08
C GLN A 198 4.28 -45.57 1.69
N LYS A 199 3.75 -46.35 2.62
CA LYS A 199 3.31 -47.74 2.35
C LYS A 199 2.20 -47.82 1.29
N ALA A 200 1.27 -46.88 1.28
CA ALA A 200 0.20 -46.83 0.27
C ALA A 200 0.76 -46.54 -1.13
N LEU A 201 1.79 -45.69 -1.22
CA LEU A 201 2.49 -45.40 -2.47
C LEU A 201 3.39 -46.54 -2.93
N GLU A 202 4.10 -47.19 -2.02
CA GLU A 202 4.84 -48.42 -2.31
C GLU A 202 3.90 -49.49 -2.86
N LYS A 203 2.75 -49.70 -2.21
CA LYS A 203 1.75 -50.67 -2.65
C LYS A 203 1.09 -50.30 -3.99
N TRP A 204 0.83 -49.00 -4.22
CA TRP A 204 0.34 -48.51 -5.52
C TRP A 204 1.38 -48.72 -6.61
N SER A 205 2.65 -48.41 -6.32
CA SER A 205 3.78 -48.68 -7.20
C SER A 205 3.87 -50.16 -7.53
N ASP A 206 3.86 -51.03 -6.52
CA ASP A 206 3.90 -52.49 -6.69
C ASP A 206 2.72 -53.00 -7.52
N SER A 207 1.53 -52.38 -7.39
CA SER A 207 0.34 -52.76 -8.17
C SER A 207 0.41 -52.36 -9.66
N LEU A 208 1.30 -51.43 -10.01
CA LEU A 208 1.54 -50.98 -11.38
C LEU A 208 2.78 -51.63 -12.02
N LEU A 209 3.51 -52.46 -11.26
CA LEU A 209 4.82 -52.97 -11.62
C LEU A 209 4.83 -54.48 -11.87
N ASP A 210 4.82 -54.87 -13.14
CA ASP A 210 5.78 -55.87 -13.59
C ASP A 210 7.14 -55.18 -13.69
N LYS A 211 8.18 -55.72 -13.06
CA LYS A 211 9.54 -55.14 -13.07
C LYS A 211 10.17 -55.05 -14.48
N GLU A 212 9.55 -55.68 -15.48
CA GLU A 212 9.91 -55.59 -16.90
C GLU A 212 9.17 -54.48 -17.68
N SER A 213 8.26 -53.76 -17.02
CA SER A 213 7.50 -52.65 -17.61
C SER A 213 8.40 -51.50 -18.06
N LYS A 214 8.19 -51.02 -19.29
CA LYS A 214 8.83 -49.81 -19.85
C LYS A 214 8.65 -48.55 -18.97
N TYR A 215 7.67 -48.56 -18.06
CA TYR A 215 7.33 -47.45 -17.18
C TYR A 215 8.03 -47.49 -15.81
N TYR A 216 8.76 -48.57 -15.47
CA TYR A 216 9.49 -48.70 -14.21
C TYR A 216 10.40 -47.50 -13.86
N PRO A 217 11.23 -46.97 -14.79
CA PRO A 217 12.10 -45.81 -14.49
C PRO A 217 11.33 -44.51 -14.22
N ILE A 218 10.09 -44.40 -14.72
CA ILE A 218 9.21 -43.26 -14.48
C ILE A 218 8.60 -43.38 -13.09
N ILE A 219 8.16 -44.59 -12.70
CA ILE A 219 7.59 -44.87 -11.38
C ILE A 219 8.65 -44.64 -10.28
N GLU A 220 9.89 -45.09 -10.49
CA GLU A 220 11.01 -44.86 -9.56
C GLU A 220 11.34 -43.36 -9.38
N ARG A 221 11.27 -42.58 -10.47
CA ARG A 221 11.39 -41.11 -10.40
C ARG A 221 10.23 -40.44 -9.66
N VAL A 222 9.01 -40.99 -9.78
CA VAL A 222 7.85 -40.48 -9.04
C VAL A 222 7.97 -40.79 -7.55
N LEU A 223 8.41 -42.00 -7.18
CA LEU A 223 8.64 -42.37 -5.79
C LEU A 223 9.73 -41.51 -5.14
N SER A 224 10.88 -41.36 -5.78
CA SER A 224 11.96 -40.50 -5.28
C SER A 224 11.57 -39.02 -5.19
N ALA A 225 10.80 -38.50 -6.16
CA ALA A 225 10.24 -37.15 -6.09
C ALA A 225 9.22 -36.99 -4.95
N PHE A 226 8.47 -38.05 -4.64
CA PHE A 226 7.52 -38.05 -3.53
C PHE A 226 8.22 -38.07 -2.18
N ASP A 227 9.26 -38.88 -2.00
CA ASP A 227 10.08 -38.87 -0.77
C ASP A 227 10.77 -37.52 -0.55
N GLU A 228 11.35 -36.94 -1.61
CA GLU A 228 11.89 -35.57 -1.53
C GLU A 228 10.83 -34.53 -1.18
N PHE A 229 9.60 -34.69 -1.70
CA PHE A 229 8.48 -33.81 -1.38
C PHE A 229 8.05 -33.97 0.07
N LEU A 230 7.97 -35.20 0.59
CA LEU A 230 7.64 -35.47 1.99
C LEU A 230 8.68 -34.86 2.93
N ASP A 231 9.97 -35.07 2.67
CA ASP A 231 11.05 -34.48 3.47
C ASP A 231 10.99 -32.94 3.48
N LYS A 232 10.77 -32.34 2.30
CA LYS A 232 10.59 -30.88 2.18
C LYS A 232 9.32 -30.43 2.89
N ALA A 233 8.21 -31.13 2.76
CA ALA A 233 6.94 -30.79 3.41
C ALA A 233 7.06 -30.86 4.94
N VAL A 234 7.61 -31.94 5.48
CA VAL A 234 7.86 -32.09 6.92
C VAL A 234 8.78 -30.98 7.43
N LYS A 235 9.87 -30.69 6.71
CA LYS A 235 10.80 -29.62 7.09
C LYS A 235 10.17 -28.23 7.03
N TYR A 236 9.49 -27.90 5.94
CA TYR A 236 8.81 -26.61 5.80
C TYR A 236 7.77 -26.43 6.88
N VAL A 237 7.00 -27.47 7.23
CA VAL A 237 5.98 -27.33 8.26
C VAL A 237 6.61 -27.25 9.66
N THR A 238 7.56 -28.12 10.00
CA THR A 238 8.23 -28.08 11.31
C THR A 238 9.02 -26.79 11.55
N GLU A 239 9.55 -26.14 10.51
CA GLU A 239 10.26 -24.86 10.64
C GLU A 239 9.34 -23.63 10.52
N LEU A 240 8.34 -23.64 9.63
CA LEU A 240 7.50 -22.47 9.36
C LEU A 240 6.33 -22.35 10.34
N LEU A 241 5.74 -23.46 10.82
CA LEU A 241 4.61 -23.38 11.75
C LEU A 241 5.01 -22.67 13.06
N PRO A 242 6.13 -23.05 13.73
CA PRO A 242 6.58 -22.36 14.93
C PRO A 242 6.96 -20.90 14.67
N LYS A 243 7.53 -20.58 13.49
CA LYS A 243 7.81 -19.20 13.08
C LYS A 243 6.52 -18.41 12.87
N ALA A 244 5.48 -19.00 12.28
CA ALA A 244 4.16 -18.38 12.16
C ALA A 244 3.52 -18.12 13.54
N PHE A 245 3.66 -19.04 14.48
CA PHE A 245 3.23 -18.84 15.87
C PHE A 245 4.06 -17.78 16.63
N LEU A 246 5.36 -17.70 16.38
CA LEU A 246 6.22 -16.64 16.94
C LEU A 246 5.91 -15.27 16.33
N LEU A 247 5.52 -15.22 15.05
CA LEU A 247 4.98 -14.01 14.43
C LEU A 247 3.72 -13.55 15.18
N ILE A 248 2.84 -14.47 15.58
CA ILE A 248 1.66 -14.17 16.43
C ILE A 248 2.08 -13.59 17.80
N LYS A 249 3.20 -14.04 18.38
CA LYS A 249 3.68 -13.53 19.68
C LYS A 249 4.25 -12.10 19.62
N ASN A 250 4.75 -11.67 18.46
CA ASN A 250 5.25 -10.30 18.22
C ASN A 250 4.19 -9.35 17.63
N VAL A 251 2.90 -9.74 17.66
CA VAL A 251 1.76 -9.02 17.06
C VAL A 251 1.43 -7.69 17.73
N SER A 252 1.97 -7.37 18.92
CA SER A 252 1.55 -6.23 19.73
C SER A 252 1.50 -4.91 18.95
N VAL A 253 2.50 -4.63 18.10
CA VAL A 253 2.54 -3.40 17.29
C VAL A 253 1.51 -3.44 16.15
N LEU A 254 1.34 -4.59 15.50
CA LEU A 254 0.35 -4.76 14.42
C LEU A 254 -1.07 -4.63 14.94
N VAL A 255 -1.40 -5.27 16.07
CA VAL A 255 -2.73 -5.20 16.69
C VAL A 255 -3.04 -3.80 17.19
N VAL A 256 -2.09 -3.10 17.83
CA VAL A 256 -2.31 -1.70 18.25
C VAL A 256 -2.60 -0.82 17.03
N ASN A 257 -1.81 -0.95 15.96
CA ASN A 257 -2.04 -0.20 14.72
C ASN A 257 -3.40 -0.55 14.09
N LEU A 258 -3.77 -1.82 14.04
CA LEU A 258 -5.05 -2.28 13.51
C LEU A 258 -6.24 -1.74 14.31
N ILE A 259 -6.15 -1.77 15.64
CA ILE A 259 -7.18 -1.21 16.53
C ILE A 259 -7.35 0.29 16.26
N ILE A 260 -6.24 1.03 16.21
CA ILE A 260 -6.25 2.46 15.89
C ILE A 260 -6.88 2.70 14.51
N SER A 261 -6.50 1.91 13.51
CA SER A 261 -7.08 1.98 12.16
C SER A 261 -8.58 1.70 12.15
N ILE A 262 -9.06 0.71 12.91
CA ILE A 262 -10.50 0.41 13.04
C ILE A 262 -11.22 1.60 13.69
N PHE A 263 -10.67 2.20 14.74
CA PHE A 263 -11.25 3.40 15.36
C PHE A 263 -11.34 4.57 14.37
N ILE A 264 -10.26 4.84 13.63
CA ILE A 264 -10.24 5.88 12.59
C ILE A 264 -11.29 5.57 11.53
N SER A 265 -11.36 4.32 11.08
CA SER A 265 -12.29 3.85 10.08
C SER A 265 -13.76 4.08 10.49
N ILE A 266 -14.11 3.68 11.72
CA ILE A 266 -15.43 3.92 12.32
C ILE A 266 -15.73 5.43 12.37
N TYR A 267 -14.77 6.25 12.79
CA TYR A 267 -14.94 7.70 12.86
C TYR A 267 -15.19 8.31 11.47
N MET A 268 -14.41 7.89 10.47
CA MET A 268 -14.56 8.33 9.08
C MET A 268 -15.92 7.95 8.50
N ILE A 269 -16.36 6.69 8.68
CA ILE A 269 -17.68 6.26 8.23
C ILE A 269 -18.79 6.98 8.99
N SER A 270 -18.63 7.26 10.29
CA SER A 270 -19.63 7.94 11.12
C SER A 270 -19.80 9.43 10.79
N LYS A 271 -18.73 10.08 10.31
CA LYS A 271 -18.69 11.52 10.00
C LYS A 271 -18.47 11.83 8.52
N LYS A 272 -18.71 10.88 7.62
CA LYS A 272 -18.41 10.99 6.17
C LYS A 272 -18.87 12.31 5.53
N GLU A 273 -20.12 12.74 5.74
CA GLU A 273 -20.68 13.96 5.14
C GLU A 273 -20.05 15.22 5.74
N PHE A 274 -19.74 15.20 7.03
CA PHE A 274 -19.07 16.31 7.69
C PHE A 274 -17.62 16.46 7.20
N LEU A 275 -16.88 15.36 7.10
CA LEU A 275 -15.51 15.35 6.57
C LEU A 275 -15.47 15.78 5.10
N LEU A 276 -16.38 15.26 4.26
CA LEU A 276 -16.52 15.67 2.87
C LEU A 276 -16.90 17.15 2.75
N ALA A 277 -17.77 17.67 3.61
CA ALA A 277 -18.12 19.09 3.63
C ALA A 277 -16.92 19.97 4.00
N GLN A 278 -16.08 19.55 4.96
CA GLN A 278 -14.85 20.27 5.28
C GLN A 278 -13.86 20.31 4.12
N ILE A 279 -13.67 19.16 3.45
CA ILE A 279 -12.82 19.08 2.26
C ILE A 279 -13.35 20.01 1.16
N LYS A 280 -14.65 19.97 0.87
CA LYS A 280 -15.28 20.88 -0.10
C LYS A 280 -15.08 22.35 0.27
N LYS A 281 -15.20 22.70 1.55
CA LYS A 281 -14.99 24.06 2.05
C LYS A 281 -13.55 24.53 1.86
N LEU A 282 -12.56 23.66 2.09
CA LEU A 282 -11.15 23.94 1.84
C LEU A 282 -10.88 24.12 0.35
N VAL A 283 -11.42 23.22 -0.49
CA VAL A 283 -11.27 23.32 -1.95
C VAL A 283 -11.82 24.65 -2.47
N CYS A 284 -13.02 25.05 -2.04
CA CYS A 284 -13.61 26.34 -2.43
C CYS A 284 -12.84 27.56 -1.87
N ALA A 285 -12.10 27.41 -0.77
CA ALA A 285 -11.35 28.51 -0.16
C ALA A 285 -9.99 28.76 -0.83
N PHE A 286 -9.32 27.71 -1.30
CA PHE A 286 -7.97 27.79 -1.86
C PHE A 286 -7.92 27.77 -3.40
N PHE A 287 -8.98 27.32 -4.07
CA PHE A 287 -8.98 27.13 -5.53
C PHE A 287 -10.06 27.97 -6.24
N ASN A 288 -9.80 28.31 -7.50
CA ASN A 288 -10.76 29.02 -8.36
C ASN A 288 -11.78 28.07 -9.00
N SER A 289 -12.83 28.62 -9.63
CA SER A 289 -13.93 27.82 -10.21
C SER A 289 -13.48 26.75 -11.22
N LYS A 290 -12.40 26.99 -11.99
CA LYS A 290 -11.89 26.02 -12.97
C LYS A 290 -11.27 24.82 -12.25
N TRP A 291 -10.38 25.08 -11.29
CA TRP A 291 -9.74 24.03 -10.48
C TRP A 291 -10.75 23.26 -9.61
N ILE A 292 -11.79 23.93 -9.11
CA ILE A 292 -12.86 23.25 -8.35
C ILE A 292 -13.54 22.18 -9.21
N SER A 293 -13.89 22.50 -10.47
CA SER A 293 -14.48 21.51 -11.39
C SER A 293 -13.53 20.33 -11.60
N HIS A 294 -12.27 20.60 -11.94
CA HIS A 294 -11.29 19.53 -12.17
C HIS A 294 -11.07 18.63 -10.95
N ILE A 295 -11.02 19.19 -9.75
CA ILE A 295 -10.89 18.42 -8.50
C ILE A 295 -12.14 17.54 -8.29
N TYR A 296 -13.33 18.09 -8.52
CA TYR A 296 -14.57 17.35 -8.37
C TYR A 296 -14.69 16.20 -9.39
N ASP A 297 -14.35 16.48 -10.64
CA ASP A 297 -14.34 15.48 -11.72
C ASP A 297 -13.34 14.36 -11.42
N PHE A 298 -12.15 14.72 -10.91
CA PHE A 298 -11.15 13.74 -10.47
C PHE A 298 -11.62 12.90 -9.28
N CYS A 299 -12.27 13.50 -8.29
CA CYS A 299 -12.83 12.78 -7.15
C CYS A 299 -13.96 11.83 -7.55
N ASN A 300 -14.84 12.21 -8.48
CA ASN A 300 -15.90 11.31 -8.98
C ASN A 300 -15.28 10.15 -9.76
N MET A 301 -14.30 10.43 -10.62
CA MET A 301 -13.57 9.39 -11.36
C MET A 301 -12.87 8.39 -10.42
N LEU A 302 -12.28 8.88 -9.32
CA LEU A 302 -11.73 8.04 -8.26
C LEU A 302 -12.80 7.18 -7.58
N ASP A 303 -13.95 7.74 -7.19
CA ASP A 303 -15.00 6.99 -6.50
C ASP A 303 -15.67 5.96 -7.43
N ASP A 304 -15.84 6.27 -8.70
CA ASP A 304 -16.38 5.34 -9.70
C ASP A 304 -15.40 4.18 -9.93
N SER A 305 -14.10 4.48 -10.09
CA SER A 305 -13.08 3.45 -10.34
C SER A 305 -12.83 2.59 -9.10
N VAL A 306 -12.51 3.20 -7.96
CA VAL A 306 -12.17 2.49 -6.71
C VAL A 306 -13.41 1.88 -6.08
N GLY A 307 -14.51 2.63 -6.02
CA GLY A 307 -15.78 2.19 -5.44
C GLY A 307 -16.49 1.16 -6.28
N GLY A 308 -16.51 1.34 -7.60
CA GLY A 308 -17.02 0.34 -8.54
C GLY A 308 -16.26 -0.98 -8.42
N PHE A 309 -14.92 -0.91 -8.41
CA PHE A 309 -14.08 -2.11 -8.26
C PHE A 309 -14.30 -2.84 -6.94
N ILE A 310 -14.29 -2.14 -5.81
CA ILE A 310 -14.44 -2.77 -4.50
C ILE A 310 -15.83 -3.39 -4.34
N ARG A 311 -16.89 -2.67 -4.76
CA ARG A 311 -18.26 -3.23 -4.76
C ARG A 311 -18.36 -4.45 -5.68
N GLY A 312 -17.76 -4.36 -6.88
CA GLY A 312 -17.68 -5.47 -7.82
C GLY A 312 -16.97 -6.68 -7.21
N LYS A 313 -15.78 -6.50 -6.63
CA LYS A 313 -15.00 -7.58 -6.02
C LYS A 313 -15.68 -8.23 -4.82
N ILE A 314 -16.42 -7.48 -4.00
CA ILE A 314 -17.21 -8.06 -2.89
C ILE A 314 -18.33 -8.95 -3.43
N ILE A 315 -19.05 -8.50 -4.47
CA ILE A 315 -20.13 -9.29 -5.09
C ILE A 315 -19.57 -10.53 -5.78
N ASP A 316 -18.48 -10.35 -6.53
CA ASP A 316 -17.74 -11.39 -7.22
C ASP A 316 -17.28 -12.49 -6.24
N SER A 317 -16.60 -12.09 -5.15
CA SER A 317 -16.22 -12.99 -4.05
C SER A 317 -17.37 -13.79 -3.46
N ALA A 318 -18.54 -13.16 -3.27
CA ALA A 318 -19.70 -13.86 -2.75
C ALA A 318 -20.22 -14.92 -3.74
N ILE A 319 -20.26 -14.59 -5.04
CA ILE A 319 -20.68 -15.52 -6.09
C ILE A 319 -19.70 -16.69 -6.17
N ILE A 320 -18.39 -16.42 -6.20
CA ILE A 320 -17.36 -17.47 -6.28
C ILE A 320 -17.36 -18.36 -5.04
N GLY A 321 -17.55 -17.79 -3.84
CA GLY A 321 -17.71 -18.58 -2.61
C GLY A 321 -18.91 -19.53 -2.67
N VAL A 322 -20.07 -19.05 -3.12
CA VAL A 322 -21.28 -19.89 -3.27
C VAL A 322 -21.11 -20.93 -4.36
N LEU A 323 -20.52 -20.56 -5.50
CA LEU A 323 -20.26 -21.50 -6.60
C LEU A 323 -19.31 -22.61 -6.16
N CYS A 324 -18.23 -22.26 -5.46
CA CYS A 324 -17.28 -23.22 -4.88
C CYS A 324 -17.97 -24.16 -3.91
N TYR A 325 -18.84 -23.65 -3.04
CA TYR A 325 -19.62 -24.47 -2.12
C TYR A 325 -20.48 -25.51 -2.85
N ILE A 326 -21.23 -25.08 -3.87
CA ILE A 326 -22.09 -25.97 -4.67
C ILE A 326 -21.26 -27.06 -5.37
N VAL A 327 -20.14 -26.68 -6.00
CA VAL A 327 -19.27 -27.64 -6.69
C VAL A 327 -18.68 -28.66 -5.73
N MET A 328 -18.26 -28.23 -4.53
CA MET A 328 -17.78 -29.13 -3.51
C MET A 328 -18.84 -30.12 -3.02
N LEU A 329 -20.10 -29.68 -2.86
CA LEU A 329 -21.21 -30.59 -2.53
C LEU A 329 -21.49 -31.62 -3.63
N ILE A 330 -21.45 -31.19 -4.90
CA ILE A 330 -21.65 -32.09 -6.05
C ILE A 330 -20.56 -33.16 -6.11
N LEU A 331 -19.30 -32.75 -5.90
CA LEU A 331 -18.15 -33.65 -5.88
C LEU A 331 -18.01 -34.44 -4.58
N ARG A 332 -18.86 -34.15 -3.58
CA ARG A 332 -18.85 -34.76 -2.23
C ARG A 332 -17.49 -34.69 -1.55
N LEU A 333 -16.81 -33.54 -1.70
CA LEU A 333 -15.52 -33.29 -1.08
C LEU A 333 -15.69 -32.87 0.38
N ASP A 334 -14.74 -33.27 1.22
CA ASP A 334 -14.73 -32.92 2.63
C ASP A 334 -14.53 -31.41 2.84
N TYR A 335 -14.99 -30.92 3.99
CA TYR A 335 -14.81 -29.51 4.39
C TYR A 335 -15.41 -28.47 3.43
N ALA A 336 -16.47 -28.83 2.68
CA ALA A 336 -17.12 -27.96 1.69
C ALA A 336 -17.36 -26.51 2.17
N ILE A 337 -17.98 -26.32 3.34
CA ILE A 337 -18.28 -24.99 3.90
C ILE A 337 -17.00 -24.21 4.19
N LEU A 338 -16.01 -24.87 4.80
CA LEU A 338 -14.76 -24.24 5.19
C LEU A 338 -13.99 -23.78 3.95
N ILE A 339 -13.76 -24.70 3.01
CA ILE A 339 -12.98 -24.44 1.80
C ILE A 339 -13.65 -23.40 0.92
N SER A 340 -14.97 -23.48 0.73
CA SER A 340 -15.70 -22.49 -0.08
C SER A 340 -15.66 -21.09 0.54
N THR A 341 -15.67 -21.01 1.88
CA THR A 341 -15.56 -19.73 2.61
C THR A 341 -14.15 -19.14 2.48
N ILE A 342 -13.11 -19.98 2.58
CA ILE A 342 -11.71 -19.58 2.33
C ILE A 342 -11.60 -18.99 0.93
N VAL A 343 -12.00 -19.76 -0.09
CA VAL A 343 -11.92 -19.36 -1.50
C VAL A 343 -12.71 -18.08 -1.76
N GLY A 344 -13.94 -17.95 -1.24
CA GLY A 344 -14.76 -16.76 -1.42
C GLY A 344 -14.13 -15.50 -0.82
N ILE A 345 -13.63 -15.58 0.43
CA ILE A 345 -13.00 -14.44 1.11
C ILE A 345 -11.67 -14.06 0.46
N THR A 346 -10.84 -15.03 0.08
CA THR A 346 -9.56 -14.72 -0.57
C THR A 346 -9.74 -14.13 -1.96
N ASN A 347 -10.85 -14.43 -2.67
CA ASN A 347 -11.11 -13.89 -4.01
C ASN A 347 -11.28 -12.35 -4.06
N VAL A 348 -11.37 -11.69 -2.91
CA VAL A 348 -11.36 -10.21 -2.83
C VAL A 348 -10.02 -9.66 -3.31
N ILE A 349 -8.93 -10.44 -3.16
CA ILE A 349 -7.59 -10.06 -3.58
C ILE A 349 -7.43 -10.41 -5.07
N PRO A 350 -7.23 -9.42 -5.96
CA PRO A 350 -7.08 -9.66 -7.39
C PRO A 350 -5.87 -10.55 -7.71
N PHE A 351 -6.01 -11.45 -8.68
CA PHE A 351 -4.99 -12.39 -9.19
C PHE A 351 -4.47 -13.42 -8.17
N PHE A 352 -4.19 -13.00 -6.93
CA PHE A 352 -3.66 -13.85 -5.86
C PHE A 352 -4.74 -14.56 -5.05
N GLY A 353 -5.97 -14.02 -4.98
CA GLY A 353 -7.07 -14.61 -4.21
C GLY A 353 -7.32 -16.08 -4.49
N PRO A 354 -7.35 -16.52 -5.76
CA PRO A 354 -7.46 -17.93 -6.12
C PRO A 354 -6.34 -18.80 -5.58
N PHE A 355 -5.09 -18.34 -5.68
CA PHE A 355 -3.93 -19.08 -5.18
C PHE A 355 -3.90 -19.13 -3.65
N ILE A 356 -4.15 -17.98 -2.99
CA ILE A 356 -4.20 -17.88 -1.52
C ILE A 356 -5.33 -18.75 -0.96
N GLY A 357 -6.45 -18.91 -1.67
CA GLY A 357 -7.54 -19.77 -1.25
C GLY A 357 -7.30 -21.25 -1.55
N ALA A 358 -6.78 -21.57 -2.75
CA ALA A 358 -6.57 -22.93 -3.20
C ALA A 358 -5.47 -23.65 -2.43
N ILE A 359 -4.35 -22.98 -2.11
CA ILE A 359 -3.20 -23.60 -1.43
C ILE A 359 -3.59 -24.20 -0.06
N PRO A 360 -4.13 -23.44 0.92
CA PRO A 360 -4.51 -24.00 2.21
C PRO A 360 -5.65 -25.00 2.10
N SER A 361 -6.58 -24.80 1.15
CA SER A 361 -7.70 -25.73 0.92
C SER A 361 -7.23 -27.08 0.38
N ALA A 362 -6.35 -27.06 -0.62
CA ALA A 362 -5.72 -28.26 -1.17
C ALA A 362 -4.86 -28.95 -0.12
N PHE A 363 -4.16 -28.19 0.74
CA PHE A 363 -3.40 -28.74 1.85
C PHE A 363 -4.32 -29.46 2.86
N ILE A 364 -5.44 -28.85 3.25
CA ILE A 364 -6.42 -29.49 4.15
C ILE A 364 -6.94 -30.81 3.53
N LEU A 365 -7.35 -30.78 2.26
CA LEU A 365 -7.83 -31.98 1.57
C LEU A 365 -6.74 -33.05 1.44
N LEU A 366 -5.50 -32.64 1.13
CA LEU A 366 -4.37 -33.56 1.00
C LEU A 366 -4.13 -34.35 2.28
N MET A 367 -4.30 -33.70 3.43
CA MET A 367 -4.06 -34.34 4.73
C MET A 367 -5.19 -35.21 5.22
N VAL A 368 -6.42 -34.96 4.75
CA VAL A 368 -7.61 -35.70 5.14
C VAL A 368 -7.84 -36.86 4.18
N ASN A 369 -7.95 -36.55 2.89
CA ASN A 369 -8.17 -37.52 1.82
C ASN A 369 -7.40 -37.09 0.56
N PRO A 370 -6.17 -37.59 0.35
CA PRO A 370 -5.34 -37.23 -0.81
C PRO A 370 -6.04 -37.38 -2.16
N GLY A 371 -6.98 -38.32 -2.29
CA GLY A 371 -7.73 -38.56 -3.52
C GLY A 371 -8.67 -37.41 -3.92
N GLU A 372 -9.03 -36.54 -2.98
CA GLU A 372 -9.93 -35.39 -3.21
C GLU A 372 -9.21 -34.17 -3.77
N VAL A 373 -7.89 -34.10 -3.63
CA VAL A 373 -7.08 -32.95 -4.05
C VAL A 373 -7.14 -32.74 -5.55
N ILE A 374 -7.04 -33.82 -6.35
CA ILE A 374 -7.06 -33.72 -7.81
C ILE A 374 -8.44 -33.22 -8.31
N PRO A 375 -9.58 -33.83 -7.92
CA PRO A 375 -10.90 -33.28 -8.21
C PRO A 375 -11.08 -31.83 -7.76
N PHE A 376 -10.60 -31.47 -6.56
CA PHE A 376 -10.65 -30.11 -6.06
C PHE A 376 -9.85 -29.12 -6.93
N LEU A 377 -8.62 -29.48 -7.31
CA LEU A 377 -7.76 -28.64 -8.16
C LEU A 377 -8.35 -28.45 -9.55
N ILE A 378 -8.96 -29.49 -10.13
CA ILE A 378 -9.66 -29.35 -11.41
C ILE A 378 -10.89 -28.45 -11.25
N ALA A 379 -11.68 -28.66 -10.20
CA ALA A 379 -12.86 -27.87 -9.91
C ALA A 379 -12.53 -26.38 -9.69
N ILE A 380 -11.51 -26.07 -8.89
CA ILE A 380 -11.10 -24.68 -8.65
C ILE A 380 -10.57 -24.06 -9.93
N LEU A 381 -9.77 -24.78 -10.74
CA LEU A 381 -9.32 -24.27 -12.04
C LEU A 381 -10.50 -23.92 -12.95
N LEU A 382 -11.52 -24.78 -13.04
CA LEU A 382 -12.72 -24.50 -13.83
C LEU A 382 -13.49 -23.28 -13.30
N ILE A 383 -13.68 -23.19 -11.98
CA ILE A 383 -14.32 -22.04 -11.34
C ILE A 383 -13.56 -20.75 -11.65
N GLN A 384 -12.22 -20.79 -11.60
CA GLN A 384 -11.38 -19.62 -11.86
C GLN A 384 -11.37 -19.23 -13.34
N GLN A 385 -11.52 -20.19 -14.26
CA GLN A 385 -11.72 -19.88 -15.67
C GLN A 385 -13.10 -19.26 -15.93
N LEU A 386 -14.14 -19.71 -15.21
CA LEU A 386 -15.45 -19.06 -15.26
C LEU A 386 -15.40 -17.65 -14.67
N ASP A 387 -14.64 -17.46 -13.58
CA ASP A 387 -14.43 -16.15 -12.98
C ASP A 387 -13.73 -15.20 -13.96
N GLY A 388 -12.52 -15.56 -14.39
CA GLY A 388 -11.69 -14.71 -15.25
C GLY A 388 -12.31 -14.37 -16.61
N ASN A 389 -13.06 -15.31 -17.21
CA ASN A 389 -13.57 -15.13 -18.57
C ASN A 389 -15.03 -14.64 -18.63
N TYR A 390 -15.86 -14.87 -17.59
CA TYR A 390 -17.29 -14.55 -17.64
C TYR A 390 -17.77 -13.72 -16.45
N ILE A 391 -17.55 -14.19 -15.22
CA ILE A 391 -18.16 -13.57 -14.02
C ILE A 391 -17.46 -12.24 -13.72
N GLY A 392 -16.13 -12.25 -13.62
CA GLY A 392 -15.30 -11.08 -13.38
C GLY A 392 -15.58 -9.95 -14.37
N PRO A 393 -15.46 -10.16 -15.70
CA PRO A 393 -15.76 -9.13 -16.69
C PRO A 393 -17.22 -8.64 -16.65
N LYS A 394 -18.19 -9.49 -16.32
CA LYS A 394 -19.60 -9.10 -16.25
C LYS A 394 -19.94 -8.27 -15.01
N ILE A 395 -19.23 -8.46 -13.91
CA ILE A 395 -19.41 -7.70 -12.66
C ILE A 395 -18.57 -6.43 -12.66
N LEU A 396 -17.33 -6.52 -13.11
CA LEU A 396 -16.35 -5.43 -13.12
C LEU A 396 -16.43 -4.57 -14.39
N GLY A 397 -17.07 -5.06 -15.45
CA GLY A 397 -17.31 -4.33 -16.71
C GLY A 397 -16.05 -3.75 -17.35
N ASN A 398 -16.22 -2.66 -18.10
CA ASN A 398 -15.13 -1.84 -18.64
C ASN A 398 -14.48 -0.93 -17.58
N SER A 399 -14.79 -1.09 -16.29
CA SER A 399 -14.51 -0.09 -15.26
C SER A 399 -13.03 0.15 -14.96
N MET A 400 -12.12 -0.59 -15.60
CA MET A 400 -10.69 -0.39 -15.40
C MET A 400 -9.89 -0.10 -16.66
N GLY A 401 -10.30 -0.53 -17.85
CA GLY A 401 -9.55 -0.33 -19.10
C GLY A 401 -8.11 -0.89 -19.09
N LEU A 402 -7.69 -1.56 -18.01
CA LEU A 402 -6.33 -2.04 -17.82
C LEU A 402 -6.17 -3.42 -18.45
N SER A 403 -5.11 -3.59 -19.24
CA SER A 403 -4.68 -4.93 -19.65
C SER A 403 -4.18 -5.74 -18.46
N ALA A 404 -4.20 -7.08 -18.57
CA ALA A 404 -3.72 -7.97 -17.51
C ALA A 404 -2.28 -7.66 -17.07
N PHE A 405 -1.44 -7.21 -18.01
CA PHE A 405 -0.09 -6.74 -17.72
C PHE A 405 -0.08 -5.57 -16.74
N TRP A 406 -0.89 -4.53 -16.99
CA TRP A 406 -0.96 -3.36 -16.12
C TRP A 406 -1.55 -3.66 -14.75
N VAL A 407 -2.51 -4.60 -14.68
CA VAL A 407 -3.02 -5.11 -13.39
C VAL A 407 -1.90 -5.76 -12.58
N LEU A 408 -1.06 -6.60 -13.20
CA LEU A 408 0.07 -7.24 -12.53
C LEU A 408 1.09 -6.21 -12.04
N VAL A 409 1.44 -5.23 -12.89
CA VAL A 409 2.33 -4.12 -12.52
C VAL A 409 1.77 -3.35 -11.33
N ALA A 410 0.47 -3.02 -11.35
CA ALA A 410 -0.20 -2.34 -10.25
C ALA A 410 -0.04 -3.10 -8.94
N ILE A 411 -0.29 -4.41 -8.94
CA ILE A 411 -0.21 -5.23 -7.74
C ILE A 411 1.22 -5.29 -7.21
N VAL A 412 2.22 -5.55 -8.07
CA VAL A 412 3.62 -5.66 -7.65
C VAL A 412 4.14 -4.34 -7.07
N VAL A 413 3.90 -3.22 -7.76
CA VAL A 413 4.37 -1.91 -7.32
C VAL A 413 3.65 -1.48 -6.04
N MET A 414 2.32 -1.57 -6.01
CA MET A 414 1.53 -1.07 -4.89
C MET A 414 1.69 -1.96 -3.65
N SER A 415 1.83 -3.27 -3.81
CA SER A 415 2.13 -4.16 -2.67
C SER A 415 3.53 -3.93 -2.10
N GLY A 416 4.52 -3.62 -2.94
CA GLY A 416 5.86 -3.23 -2.46
C GLY A 416 5.84 -1.92 -1.65
N LEU A 417 5.00 -0.96 -2.03
CA LEU A 417 4.91 0.35 -1.38
C LEU A 417 4.01 0.35 -0.14
N PHE A 418 2.85 -0.31 -0.22
CA PHE A 418 1.77 -0.23 0.78
C PHE A 418 1.47 -1.58 1.45
N GLY A 419 2.29 -2.61 1.19
CA GLY A 419 2.13 -3.94 1.76
C GLY A 419 0.81 -4.61 1.34
N PHE A 420 0.19 -5.31 2.29
CA PHE A 420 -1.10 -5.98 2.07
C PHE A 420 -2.19 -5.04 1.57
N MET A 421 -2.18 -3.78 2.01
CA MET A 421 -3.19 -2.83 1.57
C MET A 421 -3.04 -2.53 0.07
N GLY A 422 -1.80 -2.45 -0.42
CA GLY A 422 -1.50 -2.28 -1.84
C GLY A 422 -2.02 -3.41 -2.73
N LEU A 423 -2.20 -4.63 -2.21
CA LEU A 423 -2.80 -5.73 -2.96
C LEU A 423 -4.30 -5.49 -3.25
N ILE A 424 -5.02 -4.88 -2.30
CA ILE A 424 -6.47 -4.70 -2.38
C ILE A 424 -6.83 -3.44 -3.17
N ILE A 425 -6.18 -2.31 -2.84
CA ILE A 425 -6.51 -1.00 -3.45
C ILE A 425 -5.53 -0.59 -4.55
N GLY A 426 -4.46 -1.36 -4.79
CA GLY A 426 -3.44 -0.99 -5.77
C GLY A 426 -3.95 -0.93 -7.19
N VAL A 427 -4.72 -1.93 -7.61
CA VAL A 427 -5.31 -2.00 -8.96
C VAL A 427 -6.18 -0.79 -9.27
N PRO A 428 -7.18 -0.41 -8.45
CA PRO A 428 -8.00 0.76 -8.76
C PRO A 428 -7.28 2.10 -8.62
N ILE A 429 -6.28 2.23 -7.76
CA ILE A 429 -5.45 3.44 -7.72
C ILE A 429 -4.62 3.55 -9.00
N PHE A 430 -4.07 2.43 -9.47
CA PHE A 430 -3.30 2.39 -10.70
C PHE A 430 -4.18 2.66 -11.93
N SER A 431 -5.42 2.16 -11.97
CA SER A 431 -6.34 2.46 -13.08
C SER A 431 -6.65 3.94 -13.17
N VAL A 432 -6.78 4.64 -12.04
CA VAL A 432 -6.99 6.09 -12.03
C VAL A 432 -5.77 6.84 -12.56
N ALA A 433 -4.57 6.41 -12.19
CA ALA A 433 -3.33 6.99 -12.75
C ALA A 433 -3.24 6.74 -14.26
N TYR A 434 -3.58 5.53 -14.71
CA TYR A 434 -3.61 5.16 -16.12
C TYR A 434 -4.58 6.03 -16.92
N VAL A 435 -5.84 6.14 -16.48
CA VAL A 435 -6.86 6.98 -17.13
C VAL A 435 -6.46 8.46 -17.14
N LEU A 436 -5.80 8.94 -16.09
CA LEU A 436 -5.32 10.31 -16.05
C LEU A 436 -4.23 10.55 -17.11
N VAL A 437 -3.27 9.62 -17.24
CA VAL A 437 -2.23 9.68 -18.27
C VAL A 437 -2.85 9.61 -19.65
N GLU A 438 -3.78 8.68 -19.87
CA GLU A 438 -4.51 8.53 -21.13
C GLU A 438 -5.23 9.83 -21.53
N ARG A 439 -5.96 10.46 -20.60
CA ARG A 439 -6.61 11.76 -20.86
C ARG A 439 -5.62 12.86 -21.23
N ILE A 440 -4.48 12.94 -20.53
CA ILE A 440 -3.45 13.93 -20.83
C ILE A 440 -2.85 13.68 -22.22
N VAL A 441 -2.56 12.42 -22.55
CA VAL A 441 -2.02 12.05 -23.88
C VAL A 441 -3.03 12.38 -24.97
N ASN A 442 -4.27 11.95 -24.83
CA ASN A 442 -5.33 12.19 -25.83
C ASN A 442 -5.60 13.68 -26.03
N GLN A 443 -5.60 14.47 -24.95
CA GLN A 443 -5.70 15.93 -25.06
C GLN A 443 -4.53 16.52 -25.85
N ARG A 444 -3.30 16.09 -25.58
CA ARG A 444 -2.10 16.58 -26.29
C ARG A 444 -2.04 16.13 -27.75
N LEU A 445 -2.57 14.95 -28.07
CA LEU A 445 -2.68 14.47 -29.45
C LEU A 445 -3.74 15.27 -30.21
N SER A 446 -4.91 15.50 -29.60
CA SER A 446 -5.97 16.33 -30.18
C SER A 446 -5.52 17.78 -30.42
N GLU A 447 -4.78 18.39 -29.49
CA GLU A 447 -4.17 19.73 -29.65
C GLU A 447 -3.18 19.80 -30.82
N LYS A 448 -2.58 18.66 -31.21
CA LYS A 448 -1.64 18.54 -32.32
C LYS A 448 -2.27 17.94 -33.58
N ASN A 449 -3.59 17.74 -33.59
CA ASN A 449 -4.33 17.08 -34.67
C ASN A 449 -3.85 15.65 -34.98
N PHE A 450 -3.31 14.91 -34.01
CA PHE A 450 -3.03 13.49 -34.18
C PHE A 450 -4.24 12.63 -33.75
N PRO A 451 -4.46 11.46 -34.37
CA PRO A 451 -5.50 10.53 -33.94
C PRO A 451 -5.26 10.04 -32.51
N THR A 452 -6.33 9.73 -31.78
CA THR A 452 -6.24 9.22 -30.38
C THR A 452 -6.26 7.70 -30.30
N GLU A 453 -6.69 7.02 -31.37
CA GLU A 453 -6.78 5.56 -31.42
C GLU A 453 -5.38 4.94 -31.46
N THR A 454 -5.09 4.09 -30.47
CA THR A 454 -3.78 3.45 -30.34
C THR A 454 -3.46 2.51 -31.52
N GLU A 455 -4.48 1.93 -32.16
CA GLU A 455 -4.31 1.00 -33.29
C GLU A 455 -3.63 1.65 -34.51
N LEU A 456 -3.87 2.93 -34.74
CA LEU A 456 -3.27 3.70 -35.83
C LEU A 456 -1.75 3.89 -35.65
N TYR A 457 -1.23 3.70 -34.43
CA TYR A 457 0.19 3.80 -34.12
C TYR A 457 0.96 2.48 -34.30
N TYR A 458 0.28 1.35 -34.52
CA TYR A 458 0.96 0.04 -34.63
C TYR A 458 1.89 -0.06 -35.85
N LYS A 459 1.59 0.68 -36.91
CA LYS A 459 2.39 0.69 -38.15
C LYS A 459 3.41 1.83 -38.21
N GLY A 460 3.50 2.66 -37.17
CA GLY A 460 4.36 3.85 -37.12
C GLY A 460 3.60 5.07 -36.60
N VAL A 461 4.23 6.25 -36.64
CA VAL A 461 3.57 7.51 -36.24
C VAL A 461 2.64 7.96 -37.38
N PRO A 462 1.32 8.06 -37.17
CA PRO A 462 0.37 8.50 -38.19
C PRO A 462 0.56 9.98 -38.51
N GLU A 463 0.13 10.40 -39.70
CA GLU A 463 0.13 11.83 -40.07
C GLU A 463 -0.96 12.61 -39.30
N PRO A 464 -0.79 13.93 -39.12
CA PRO A 464 -1.83 14.77 -38.52
C PRO A 464 -3.11 14.77 -39.37
N VAL A 465 -4.26 14.57 -38.73
CA VAL A 465 -5.59 14.65 -39.33
C VAL A 465 -5.84 16.09 -39.80
N ALA A 466 -6.14 16.27 -41.08
CA ALA A 466 -6.45 17.57 -41.65
C ALA A 466 -7.75 18.13 -41.05
N GLU A 467 -7.84 19.45 -40.87
CA GLU A 467 -8.99 20.11 -40.22
C GLU A 467 -10.34 19.89 -40.93
N GLU A 468 -10.35 19.46 -42.20
CA GLU A 468 -11.56 19.31 -43.02
C GLU A 468 -12.46 18.13 -42.57
N GLU A 469 -11.95 17.13 -41.85
CA GLU A 469 -12.74 15.96 -41.40
C GLU A 469 -13.46 16.17 -40.05
N LYS A 470 -13.17 17.25 -39.30
CA LYS A 470 -13.77 17.50 -37.97
C LYS A 470 -15.26 17.89 -37.99
N THR A 471 -15.86 18.04 -39.17
CA THR A 471 -17.26 18.51 -39.31
C THR A 471 -18.26 17.38 -39.57
N GLN A 472 -17.84 16.12 -39.63
CA GLN A 472 -18.71 14.99 -39.99
C GLN A 472 -18.88 13.89 -38.94
N GLU A 473 -18.33 14.02 -37.72
CA GLU A 473 -18.57 13.08 -36.61
C GLU A 473 -19.38 13.68 -35.46
#